data_AF-A0AAU4I1X2-F1
#
_entry.id   AF-A0AAU4I1X2-F1
#
_cell.length_a   1.000
_cell.length_b   1.000
_cell.length_c   1.000
_cell.angle_alpha   90.00
_cell.angle_beta   90.00
_cell.angle_gamma   90.00
#
_symmetry.space_group_name_H-M   'P 1'
#
loop_
_entity.id
_entity.type
_entity.pdbx_description
1 polymer ?
#
loop_
_entity_poly.entity_id
_entity_poly.type
_entity_poly.pdbx_seq_one_letter_code
_entity_poly.pdbx_strand_id
1 'polypeptide(L)'
;MAGKPSTREIATAIRNRDDLPGTLSHEGVGATLRGAGGLPRWPNLESLVRVLADRTITRGDSDAAISHIHTLWLEADAEQALGARESSSADAVHAIPPKSGHAVEANVTSHNSLDASMRAMVGLFSEINEKTGTIVALLRDGGVEMLASSLVADGDSAEADLLIEASTWPLGEVMEAVEDSFRTENPELLQLISSAWRPVDEIVQFVGQPRQDVNHRAIHLLVLFVALWRPVRDVVRLLYGLRVNGHDVESRVVLHAGACRSIAEVVDLVKALQRSGGNGGIREVCMALTRRPLQNVLEVVRELRNANSGAAADSILWHAAWGPVDGIPTLLAVLRDEGRDQEAEHVVKAAAWRSARDVFDLVETLRQAGRNGAADQVLDAVTRAPAEHVVELVLLLRWRGRDEEVARLLASARSEGGQERDVLADALDSVGLQTAAESLRW
;
A
#
# COMPACT_ATOMS: atom_id res chain seq x y z
N MET A 1 -37.33 34.16 -18.29
CA MET A 1 -36.99 32.95 -17.51
C MET A 1 -36.01 32.14 -18.34
N ALA A 2 -34.77 31.95 -17.90
CA ALA A 2 -33.87 31.00 -18.57
C ALA A 2 -34.33 29.59 -18.21
N GLY A 3 -34.83 28.84 -19.19
CA GLY A 3 -35.32 27.48 -18.96
C GLY A 3 -34.19 26.54 -18.56
N LYS A 4 -34.44 25.62 -17.61
CA LYS A 4 -33.50 24.52 -17.33
C LYS A 4 -33.33 23.71 -18.63
N PRO A 5 -32.11 23.49 -19.14
CA PRO A 5 -31.92 22.70 -20.35
C PRO A 5 -32.43 21.27 -20.14
N SER A 6 -33.07 20.71 -21.16
CA SER A 6 -33.57 19.34 -21.12
C SER A 6 -32.42 18.32 -21.11
N THR A 7 -32.68 17.12 -20.58
CA THR A 7 -31.66 16.05 -20.54
C THR A 7 -31.22 15.62 -21.95
N ARG A 8 -32.07 15.81 -22.97
CA ARG A 8 -31.71 15.60 -24.38
C ARG A 8 -30.74 16.66 -24.90
N GLU A 9 -30.94 17.93 -24.58
CA GLU A 9 -30.02 19.02 -24.96
C GLU A 9 -28.67 18.91 -24.26
N ILE A 10 -28.64 18.42 -23.01
CA ILE A 10 -27.41 18.14 -22.27
C ILE A 10 -26.67 16.95 -22.90
N ALA A 11 -27.33 15.81 -23.10
CA ALA A 11 -26.73 14.62 -23.71
C ALA A 11 -26.23 14.88 -25.14
N THR A 12 -26.93 15.72 -25.92
CA THR A 12 -26.49 16.15 -27.26
C THR A 12 -25.25 17.04 -27.18
N ALA A 13 -25.16 17.94 -26.20
CA ALA A 13 -23.99 18.78 -26.00
C ALA A 13 -22.76 18.01 -25.50
N ILE A 14 -22.95 16.95 -24.71
CA ILE A 14 -21.87 16.01 -24.35
C ILE A 14 -21.39 15.27 -25.61
N ARG A 15 -22.31 14.76 -26.45
CA ARG A 15 -21.96 13.98 -27.65
C ARG A 15 -21.27 14.81 -28.75
N ASN A 16 -21.58 16.09 -28.85
CA ASN A 16 -21.02 16.98 -29.88
C ASN A 16 -19.65 17.57 -29.48
N ARG A 17 -19.02 17.06 -28.42
CA ARG A 17 -17.75 17.54 -27.87
C ARG A 17 -16.73 16.40 -27.85
N ASP A 18 -15.71 16.53 -28.67
CA ASP A 18 -14.61 15.55 -28.77
C ASP A 18 -13.58 15.69 -27.63
N ASP A 19 -13.70 16.75 -26.81
CA ASP A 19 -12.80 17.07 -25.68
C ASP A 19 -13.24 16.48 -24.33
N LEU A 20 -14.38 15.78 -24.28
CA LEU A 20 -14.95 15.25 -23.04
C LEU A 20 -14.54 13.77 -22.79
N PRO A 21 -14.24 13.39 -21.54
CA PRO A 21 -13.71 12.06 -21.22
C PRO A 21 -14.76 10.93 -21.24
N GLY A 22 -16.05 11.23 -21.36
CA GLY A 22 -17.13 10.24 -21.34
C GLY A 22 -18.39 10.69 -22.08
N THR A 23 -19.34 9.76 -22.27
CA THR A 23 -20.62 10.06 -22.94
C THR A 23 -21.80 9.51 -22.15
N LEU A 24 -22.91 10.28 -22.14
CA LEU A 24 -24.14 9.91 -21.47
C LEU A 24 -25.33 9.90 -22.44
N SER A 25 -26.21 8.91 -22.28
CA SER A 25 -27.53 8.96 -22.89
C SER A 25 -28.41 9.98 -22.17
N HIS A 26 -29.47 10.46 -22.82
CA HIS A 26 -30.43 11.38 -22.20
C HIS A 26 -31.18 10.78 -20.99
N GLU A 27 -31.26 9.45 -20.92
CA GLU A 27 -31.75 8.71 -19.76
C GLU A 27 -30.70 8.68 -18.65
N GLY A 28 -29.42 8.42 -18.98
CA GLY A 28 -28.30 8.46 -18.05
C GLY A 28 -28.13 9.85 -17.39
N VAL A 29 -28.18 10.93 -18.17
CA VAL A 29 -28.22 12.30 -17.63
C VAL A 29 -29.39 12.49 -16.66
N GLY A 30 -30.59 12.00 -17.02
CA GLY A 30 -31.76 12.08 -16.15
C GLY A 30 -31.66 11.20 -14.89
N ALA A 31 -30.99 10.07 -14.96
CA ALA A 31 -30.74 9.16 -13.85
C ALA A 31 -29.76 9.81 -12.85
N THR A 32 -28.60 10.25 -13.33
CA THR A 32 -27.58 10.98 -12.55
C THR A 32 -28.16 12.22 -11.86
N LEU A 33 -28.87 13.10 -12.58
CA LEU A 33 -29.46 14.32 -12.00
C LEU A 33 -30.59 14.06 -10.99
N ARG A 34 -31.07 12.82 -10.86
CA ARG A 34 -32.07 12.40 -9.85
C ARG A 34 -31.50 11.48 -8.78
N GLY A 35 -30.19 11.17 -8.81
CA GLY A 35 -29.58 10.16 -7.93
C GLY A 35 -30.11 8.74 -8.14
N ALA A 36 -30.71 8.44 -9.31
CA ALA A 36 -31.28 7.14 -9.62
C ALA A 36 -30.27 6.28 -10.38
N GLY A 37 -30.18 4.98 -10.03
CA GLY A 37 -29.33 4.02 -10.73
C GLY A 37 -27.90 3.87 -10.19
N GLY A 38 -27.61 4.37 -8.98
CA GLY A 38 -26.29 4.31 -8.37
C GLY A 38 -25.34 5.41 -8.86
N LEU A 39 -24.10 5.38 -8.38
CA LEU A 39 -23.09 6.38 -8.74
C LEU A 39 -22.65 6.20 -10.22
N PRO A 40 -22.72 7.24 -11.06
CA PRO A 40 -22.22 7.16 -12.43
C PRO A 40 -20.69 7.08 -12.44
N ARG A 41 -20.10 6.43 -13.45
CA ARG A 41 -18.63 6.42 -13.63
C ARG A 41 -18.08 7.85 -13.77
N TRP A 42 -16.93 8.12 -13.15
CA TRP A 42 -16.33 9.46 -13.13
C TRP A 42 -16.27 10.17 -14.50
N PRO A 43 -15.77 9.57 -15.61
CA PRO A 43 -15.69 10.25 -16.91
C PRO A 43 -17.04 10.75 -17.44
N ASN A 44 -18.13 10.07 -17.10
CA ASN A 44 -19.48 10.46 -17.48
C ASN A 44 -20.00 11.61 -16.61
N LEU A 45 -19.67 11.61 -15.31
CA LEU A 45 -20.02 12.71 -14.41
C LEU A 45 -19.23 13.98 -14.73
N GLU A 46 -17.92 13.88 -14.95
CA GLU A 46 -17.09 15.02 -15.37
C GLU A 46 -17.63 15.67 -16.65
N SER A 47 -17.97 14.86 -17.65
CA SER A 47 -18.55 15.33 -18.91
C SER A 47 -19.88 16.07 -18.72
N LEU A 48 -20.71 15.61 -17.77
CA LEU A 48 -21.94 16.29 -17.38
C LEU A 48 -21.65 17.61 -16.65
N VAL A 49 -20.68 17.64 -15.74
CA VAL A 49 -20.27 18.84 -14.99
C VAL A 49 -19.70 19.91 -15.92
N ARG A 50 -18.77 19.57 -16.82
CA ARG A 50 -18.20 20.50 -17.83
C ARG A 50 -19.31 21.16 -18.65
N VAL A 51 -20.24 20.38 -19.20
CA VAL A 51 -21.35 20.89 -20.01
C VAL A 51 -22.34 21.75 -19.22
N LEU A 52 -22.50 21.53 -17.92
CA LEU A 52 -23.35 22.35 -17.06
C LEU A 52 -22.64 23.65 -16.63
N ALA A 53 -21.36 23.59 -16.28
CA ALA A 53 -20.53 24.75 -15.91
C ALA A 53 -20.36 25.73 -17.08
N ASP A 54 -20.10 25.23 -18.30
CA ASP A 54 -20.02 26.07 -19.50
C ASP A 54 -21.35 26.77 -19.86
N ARG A 55 -22.46 26.32 -19.27
CA ARG A 55 -23.81 26.87 -19.45
C ARG A 55 -24.28 27.75 -18.28
N THR A 56 -23.52 27.87 -17.19
CA THR A 56 -23.88 28.82 -16.13
C THR A 56 -23.59 30.25 -16.56
N ILE A 57 -24.49 31.18 -16.23
CA ILE A 57 -24.35 32.61 -16.57
C ILE A 57 -23.13 33.22 -15.87
N THR A 58 -22.87 32.76 -14.65
CA THR A 58 -21.58 32.91 -14.00
C THR A 58 -20.58 32.03 -14.75
N ARG A 59 -19.57 32.63 -15.40
CA ARG A 59 -18.35 31.92 -15.83
C ARG A 59 -17.53 31.58 -14.59
N GLY A 60 -18.00 30.60 -13.82
CA GLY A 60 -17.20 29.98 -12.78
C GLY A 60 -16.06 29.18 -13.41
N ASP A 61 -15.00 28.99 -12.65
CA ASP A 61 -13.93 28.07 -13.02
C ASP A 61 -14.51 26.64 -13.11
N SER A 62 -14.53 26.09 -14.32
CA SER A 62 -15.03 24.75 -14.59
C SER A 62 -14.20 23.68 -13.90
N ASP A 63 -12.88 23.88 -13.81
CA ASP A 63 -11.96 22.90 -13.23
C ASP A 63 -12.03 22.91 -11.69
N ALA A 64 -12.30 24.07 -11.07
CA ALA A 64 -12.66 24.15 -9.65
C ALA A 64 -13.99 23.40 -9.34
N ALA A 65 -15.02 23.57 -10.17
CA ALA A 65 -16.29 22.87 -10.01
C ALA A 65 -16.15 21.34 -10.19
N ILE A 66 -15.28 20.90 -11.10
CA ILE A 66 -14.95 19.49 -11.32
C ILE A 66 -14.17 18.92 -10.14
N SER A 67 -13.16 19.65 -9.65
CA SER A 67 -12.36 19.24 -8.50
C SER A 67 -13.25 19.03 -7.27
N HIS A 68 -14.18 19.94 -7.01
CA HIS A 68 -15.13 19.82 -5.91
C HIS A 68 -16.07 18.61 -6.07
N ILE A 69 -16.62 18.38 -7.28
CA ILE A 69 -17.51 17.24 -7.53
C ILE A 69 -16.75 15.91 -7.57
N HIS A 70 -15.47 15.91 -7.91
CA HIS A 70 -14.60 14.73 -7.82
C HIS A 70 -14.41 14.27 -6.37
N THR A 71 -14.16 15.21 -5.44
CA THR A 71 -14.10 14.91 -4.01
C THR A 71 -15.39 14.26 -3.51
N LEU A 72 -16.55 14.85 -3.83
CA LEU A 72 -17.86 14.30 -3.46
C LEU A 72 -18.15 12.93 -4.10
N TRP A 73 -17.65 12.72 -5.32
CA TRP A 73 -17.78 11.44 -6.03
C TRP A 73 -16.93 10.34 -5.36
N LEU A 74 -15.69 10.64 -4.97
CA LEU A 74 -14.82 9.71 -4.24
C LEU A 74 -15.38 9.34 -2.87
N GLU A 75 -15.99 10.30 -2.15
CA GLU A 75 -16.69 10.02 -0.88
C GLU A 75 -17.88 9.07 -1.10
N ALA A 76 -18.71 9.32 -2.12
CA ALA A 76 -19.86 8.48 -2.43
C ALA A 76 -19.47 7.08 -2.96
N ASP A 77 -18.38 6.95 -3.72
CA ASP A 77 -17.85 5.65 -4.17
C ASP A 77 -17.31 4.84 -2.99
N ALA A 78 -16.62 5.48 -2.04
CA ALA A 78 -16.17 4.85 -0.80
C ALA A 78 -17.35 4.35 0.05
N GLU A 79 -18.42 5.14 0.21
CA GLU A 79 -19.65 4.70 0.89
C GLU A 79 -20.33 3.53 0.15
N GLN A 80 -20.43 3.59 -1.18
CA GLN A 80 -21.01 2.50 -1.98
C GLN A 80 -20.17 1.22 -1.89
N ALA A 81 -18.84 1.33 -1.84
CA ALA A 81 -17.92 0.21 -1.63
C ALA A 81 -18.00 -0.40 -0.22
N LEU A 82 -18.28 0.41 0.81
CA LEU A 82 -18.53 -0.06 2.18
C LEU A 82 -19.87 -0.79 2.28
N GLY A 83 -20.97 -0.21 1.77
CA GLY A 83 -22.28 -0.87 1.74
C GLY A 83 -22.31 -2.15 0.89
N ALA A 84 -21.51 -2.18 -0.19
CA ALA A 84 -21.31 -3.39 -0.98
C ALA A 84 -20.58 -4.50 -0.20
N ARG A 85 -19.66 -4.18 0.71
CA ARG A 85 -18.97 -5.18 1.55
C ARG A 85 -19.90 -5.81 2.59
N GLU A 86 -20.79 -5.03 3.20
CA GLU A 86 -21.81 -5.55 4.12
C GLU A 86 -22.81 -6.45 3.37
N SER A 87 -23.20 -6.07 2.16
CA SER A 87 -24.10 -6.86 1.30
C SER A 87 -23.45 -8.12 0.72
N SER A 88 -22.15 -8.06 0.39
CA SER A 88 -21.40 -9.15 -0.26
C SER A 88 -21.00 -10.30 0.68
N SER A 89 -21.28 -10.22 1.98
CA SER A 89 -21.07 -11.34 2.91
C SER A 89 -22.15 -12.43 2.80
N ALA A 90 -23.22 -12.21 2.05
CA ALA A 90 -24.36 -13.14 1.94
C ALA A 90 -24.37 -13.99 0.67
N ASP A 91 -23.98 -13.45 -0.49
CA ASP A 91 -24.12 -14.11 -1.80
C ASP A 91 -22.85 -13.99 -2.66
N ALA A 92 -22.17 -15.11 -2.90
CA ALA A 92 -21.00 -15.17 -3.78
C ALA A 92 -20.82 -16.54 -4.48
N VAL A 93 -21.57 -16.78 -5.57
CA VAL A 93 -21.27 -17.84 -6.56
C VAL A 93 -21.55 -17.33 -7.99
N HIS A 94 -20.60 -17.55 -8.91
CA HIS A 94 -20.65 -17.35 -10.39
C HIS A 94 -20.41 -15.95 -11.04
N ALA A 95 -19.13 -15.62 -11.27
CA ALA A 95 -18.41 -15.76 -12.56
C ALA A 95 -18.73 -14.95 -13.88
N ILE A 96 -17.99 -13.83 -14.06
CA ILE A 96 -17.21 -13.34 -15.26
C ILE A 96 -17.90 -12.69 -16.55
N PRO A 97 -17.19 -12.13 -17.59
CA PRO A 97 -17.14 -10.68 -17.98
C PRO A 97 -17.55 -10.41 -19.48
N PRO A 98 -16.88 -9.62 -20.39
CA PRO A 98 -15.98 -8.42 -20.34
C PRO A 98 -16.26 -7.27 -21.39
N LYS A 99 -15.63 -6.07 -21.23
CA LYS A 99 -14.67 -5.42 -22.21
C LYS A 99 -14.41 -3.90 -22.05
N SER A 100 -13.12 -3.52 -22.17
CA SER A 100 -12.47 -2.22 -22.56
C SER A 100 -12.86 -0.92 -21.85
N GLY A 101 -11.95 -0.02 -21.42
CA GLY A 101 -10.47 0.08 -21.37
C GLY A 101 -10.13 1.55 -20.99
N HIS A 102 -8.94 2.04 -20.63
CA HIS A 102 -7.59 1.54 -20.36
C HIS A 102 -6.78 2.73 -19.78
N ALA A 103 -6.04 2.54 -18.66
CA ALA A 103 -4.63 2.98 -18.45
C ALA A 103 -4.29 3.32 -16.98
N VAL A 104 -5.11 4.11 -16.27
CA VAL A 104 -4.73 4.66 -14.95
C VAL A 104 -5.23 3.82 -13.76
N GLU A 105 -6.46 3.28 -13.83
CA GLU A 105 -7.07 2.46 -12.76
C GLU A 105 -6.33 1.14 -12.48
N ALA A 106 -5.50 0.67 -13.43
CA ALA A 106 -4.80 -0.60 -13.34
C ALA A 106 -3.82 -0.67 -12.16
N ASN A 107 -3.21 0.45 -11.76
CA ASN A 107 -2.18 0.45 -10.72
C ASN A 107 -2.78 0.30 -9.31
N VAL A 108 -3.88 1.00 -9.02
CA VAL A 108 -4.57 0.96 -7.71
C VAL A 108 -5.31 -0.38 -7.52
N THR A 109 -5.97 -0.89 -8.56
CA THR A 109 -6.62 -2.21 -8.51
C THR A 109 -5.60 -3.36 -8.46
N SER A 110 -4.48 -3.26 -9.17
CA SER A 110 -3.35 -4.20 -9.05
C SER A 110 -2.78 -4.23 -7.64
N HIS A 111 -2.53 -3.07 -7.01
CA HIS A 111 -2.01 -3.02 -5.64
C HIS A 111 -2.99 -3.67 -4.64
N ASN A 112 -4.28 -3.33 -4.71
CA ASN A 112 -5.29 -3.91 -3.82
C ASN A 112 -5.48 -5.43 -4.03
N SER A 113 -5.40 -5.91 -5.28
CA SER A 113 -5.48 -7.34 -5.60
C SER A 113 -4.24 -8.09 -5.13
N LEU A 114 -3.03 -7.56 -5.40
CA LEU A 114 -1.78 -8.14 -4.94
C LEU A 114 -1.71 -8.15 -3.42
N ASP A 115 -2.13 -7.08 -2.72
CA ASP A 115 -2.16 -7.06 -1.25
C ASP A 115 -3.24 -7.98 -0.64
N ALA A 116 -4.31 -8.30 -1.36
CA ALA A 116 -5.25 -9.36 -0.95
C ALA A 116 -4.62 -10.75 -1.13
N SER A 117 -4.05 -11.04 -2.30
CA SER A 117 -3.34 -12.29 -2.57
C SER A 117 -2.13 -12.49 -1.64
N MET A 118 -1.37 -11.44 -1.34
CA MET A 118 -0.25 -11.45 -0.40
C MET A 118 -0.71 -11.71 1.04
N ARG A 119 -1.85 -11.15 1.48
CA ARG A 119 -2.42 -11.50 2.79
C ARG A 119 -2.84 -12.96 2.86
N ALA A 120 -3.45 -13.50 1.80
CA ALA A 120 -3.77 -14.93 1.71
C ALA A 120 -2.49 -15.80 1.71
N MET A 121 -1.45 -15.41 0.98
CA MET A 121 -0.15 -16.10 0.97
C MET A 121 0.59 -15.99 2.31
N VAL A 122 0.44 -14.89 3.07
CA VAL A 122 0.99 -14.75 4.44
C VAL A 122 0.25 -15.65 5.43
N GLY A 123 -1.08 -15.80 5.31
CA GLY A 123 -1.83 -16.77 6.11
C GLY A 123 -1.42 -18.21 5.83
N LEU A 124 -1.34 -18.57 4.55
CA LEU A 124 -0.81 -19.86 4.08
C LEU A 124 0.63 -20.08 4.57
N PHE A 125 1.47 -19.05 4.56
CA PHE A 125 2.84 -19.10 5.06
C PHE A 125 2.92 -19.40 6.56
N SER A 126 2.10 -18.77 7.41
CA SER A 126 2.13 -19.08 8.85
C SER A 126 1.82 -20.56 9.10
N GLU A 127 0.81 -21.11 8.41
CA GLU A 127 0.45 -22.52 8.51
C GLU A 127 1.56 -23.45 7.98
N ILE A 128 2.13 -23.13 6.81
CA ILE A 128 3.24 -23.91 6.22
C ILE A 128 4.48 -23.84 7.13
N ASN A 129 4.88 -22.66 7.62
CA ASN A 129 6.12 -22.49 8.37
C ASN A 129 6.07 -23.14 9.76
N GLU A 130 4.89 -23.24 10.39
CA GLU A 130 4.68 -24.00 11.62
C GLU A 130 4.79 -25.53 11.37
N LYS A 131 4.29 -26.02 10.22
CA LYS A 131 4.33 -27.44 9.84
C LYS A 131 5.64 -27.91 9.18
N THR A 132 6.39 -27.01 8.54
CA THR A 132 7.57 -27.36 7.69
C THR A 132 8.92 -27.02 8.33
N GLY A 133 8.97 -26.60 9.59
CA GLY A 133 10.23 -26.20 10.25
C GLY A 133 11.36 -27.23 10.15
N THR A 134 11.05 -28.52 10.38
CA THR A 134 11.99 -29.64 10.23
C THR A 134 12.42 -29.86 8.78
N ILE A 135 11.45 -29.82 7.84
CA ILE A 135 11.68 -29.98 6.40
C ILE A 135 12.64 -28.90 5.89
N VAL A 136 12.41 -27.64 6.26
CA VAL A 136 13.24 -26.49 5.89
C VAL A 136 14.65 -26.58 6.50
N ALA A 137 14.80 -27.10 7.72
CA ALA A 137 16.10 -27.34 8.34
C ALA A 137 16.91 -28.41 7.58
N LEU A 138 16.30 -29.56 7.28
CA LEU A 138 16.94 -30.65 6.53
C LEU A 138 17.38 -30.19 5.13
N LEU A 139 16.52 -29.48 4.41
CA LEU A 139 16.84 -28.93 3.08
C LEU A 139 17.96 -27.87 3.14
N ARG A 140 18.03 -27.09 4.23
CA ARG A 140 19.08 -26.09 4.45
C ARG A 140 20.44 -26.73 4.72
N ASP A 141 20.46 -27.79 5.51
CA ASP A 141 21.69 -28.40 6.01
C ASP A 141 22.27 -29.45 5.05
N GLY A 142 21.44 -30.09 4.22
CA GLY A 142 21.87 -31.13 3.28
C GLY A 142 21.01 -31.34 2.04
N GLY A 143 20.18 -30.37 1.64
CA GLY A 143 19.44 -30.43 0.38
C GLY A 143 18.34 -31.49 0.33
N VAL A 144 17.95 -31.83 -0.90
CA VAL A 144 16.82 -32.75 -1.19
C VAL A 144 17.16 -34.17 -0.70
N GLU A 145 18.42 -34.56 -0.82
CA GLU A 145 18.96 -35.86 -0.42
C GLU A 145 18.90 -36.08 1.09
N MET A 146 19.15 -35.04 1.90
CA MET A 146 19.02 -35.12 3.37
C MET A 146 17.55 -35.19 3.78
N LEU A 147 16.65 -34.46 3.11
CA LEU A 147 15.21 -34.58 3.36
C LEU A 147 14.69 -35.98 3.00
N ALA A 148 15.01 -36.49 1.81
CA ALA A 148 14.66 -37.85 1.40
C ALA A 148 15.17 -38.91 2.40
N SER A 149 16.41 -38.75 2.88
CA SER A 149 16.98 -39.65 3.89
C SER A 149 16.23 -39.63 5.23
N SER A 150 15.67 -38.47 5.63
CA SER A 150 14.81 -38.39 6.82
C SER A 150 13.46 -39.07 6.59
N LEU A 151 12.80 -38.80 5.46
CA LEU A 151 11.52 -39.42 5.12
C LEU A 151 11.63 -40.96 5.08
N VAL A 152 12.70 -41.51 4.51
CA VAL A 152 12.97 -42.97 4.55
C VAL A 152 13.15 -43.48 5.98
N ALA A 153 13.79 -42.71 6.88
CA ALA A 153 13.99 -43.09 8.27
C ALA A 153 12.70 -43.05 9.10
N ASP A 154 11.79 -42.12 8.78
CA ASP A 154 10.48 -41.95 9.43
C ASP A 154 9.43 -42.96 8.88
N GLY A 155 9.68 -43.55 7.71
CA GLY A 155 8.90 -44.63 7.09
C GLY A 155 8.26 -44.26 5.75
N ASP A 156 8.30 -42.98 5.38
CA ASP A 156 7.64 -42.38 4.22
C ASP A 156 8.46 -42.53 2.93
N SER A 157 8.89 -43.77 2.64
CA SER A 157 9.77 -44.07 1.49
C SER A 157 9.16 -43.66 0.14
N ALA A 158 7.83 -43.72 -0.01
CA ALA A 158 7.15 -43.29 -1.23
C ALA A 158 7.24 -41.76 -1.45
N GLU A 159 7.20 -40.97 -0.39
CA GLU A 159 7.39 -39.52 -0.48
C GLU A 159 8.85 -39.17 -0.76
N ALA A 160 9.79 -39.93 -0.19
CA ALA A 160 11.22 -39.79 -0.50
C ALA A 160 11.52 -40.10 -1.98
N ASP A 161 10.98 -41.19 -2.52
CA ASP A 161 11.14 -41.56 -3.94
C ASP A 161 10.54 -40.47 -4.85
N LEU A 162 9.33 -39.97 -4.57
CA LEU A 162 8.69 -38.87 -5.30
C LEU A 162 9.50 -37.56 -5.23
N LEU A 163 10.09 -37.26 -4.07
CA LEU A 163 10.93 -36.07 -3.87
C LEU A 163 12.21 -36.13 -4.73
N ILE A 164 12.87 -37.30 -4.75
CA ILE A 164 14.06 -37.53 -5.58
C ILE A 164 13.69 -37.53 -7.06
N GLU A 165 12.61 -38.19 -7.47
CA GLU A 165 12.13 -38.19 -8.86
C GLU A 165 11.84 -36.77 -9.37
N ALA A 166 11.03 -36.00 -8.65
CA ALA A 166 10.68 -34.61 -9.01
C ALA A 166 11.89 -33.66 -9.00
N SER A 167 12.95 -33.98 -8.26
CA SER A 167 14.21 -33.21 -8.32
C SER A 167 14.91 -33.32 -9.68
N THR A 168 14.65 -34.39 -10.44
CA THR A 168 15.23 -34.62 -11.78
C THR A 168 14.44 -33.98 -12.92
N TRP A 169 13.17 -33.66 -12.72
CA TRP A 169 12.29 -33.09 -13.75
C TRP A 169 12.72 -31.65 -14.11
N PRO A 170 12.45 -31.15 -15.33
CA PRO A 170 12.52 -29.72 -15.62
C PRO A 170 11.53 -28.93 -14.76
N LEU A 171 11.91 -27.71 -14.32
CA LEU A 171 11.01 -26.84 -13.54
C LEU A 171 9.64 -26.59 -14.19
N GLY A 172 9.54 -26.63 -15.52
CA GLY A 172 8.27 -26.49 -16.25
C GLY A 172 7.30 -27.62 -15.95
N GLU A 173 7.77 -28.87 -16.06
CA GLU A 173 6.98 -30.07 -15.78
C GLU A 173 6.53 -30.10 -14.31
N VAL A 174 7.37 -29.65 -13.37
CA VAL A 174 6.96 -29.51 -11.96
C VAL A 174 5.89 -28.43 -11.78
N MET A 175 5.98 -27.27 -12.45
CA MET A 175 4.93 -26.23 -12.32
C MET A 175 3.61 -26.61 -13.01
N GLU A 176 3.65 -27.49 -14.03
CA GLU A 176 2.47 -28.04 -14.69
C GLU A 176 1.81 -29.16 -13.87
N ALA A 177 2.60 -29.94 -13.13
CA ALA A 177 2.12 -31.01 -12.25
C ALA A 177 1.46 -30.50 -10.95
N VAL A 178 1.71 -29.25 -10.54
CA VAL A 178 1.09 -28.62 -9.37
C VAL A 178 -0.32 -28.13 -9.71
N GLU A 179 -1.33 -28.76 -9.11
CA GLU A 179 -2.73 -28.39 -9.29
C GLU A 179 -3.04 -26.99 -8.72
N ASP A 180 -4.03 -26.32 -9.29
CA ASP A 180 -4.53 -25.04 -8.78
C ASP A 180 -5.07 -25.12 -7.34
N SER A 181 -5.39 -26.32 -6.85
CA SER A 181 -5.98 -26.61 -5.53
C SER A 181 -4.92 -26.98 -4.47
N PHE A 182 -4.10 -26.00 -4.07
CA PHE A 182 -3.16 -26.17 -2.96
C PHE A 182 -3.81 -26.69 -1.66
N ARG A 183 -3.30 -27.80 -1.15
CA ARG A 183 -3.55 -28.34 0.20
C ARG A 183 -2.23 -28.76 0.84
N THR A 184 -2.09 -28.60 2.16
CA THR A 184 -0.84 -28.90 2.88
C THR A 184 -0.51 -30.39 2.99
N GLU A 185 -1.44 -31.27 2.61
CA GLU A 185 -1.31 -32.74 2.65
C GLU A 185 -0.97 -33.33 1.26
N ASN A 186 -0.69 -32.49 0.25
CA ASN A 186 -0.47 -32.93 -1.12
C ASN A 186 1.04 -33.14 -1.42
N PRO A 187 1.49 -34.28 -1.98
CA PRO A 187 2.88 -34.47 -2.43
C PRO A 187 3.41 -33.38 -3.38
N GLU A 188 2.55 -32.71 -4.15
CA GLU A 188 2.91 -31.53 -4.97
C GLU A 188 3.58 -30.42 -4.14
N LEU A 189 3.22 -30.26 -2.86
CA LEU A 189 3.88 -29.30 -1.97
C LEU A 189 5.34 -29.69 -1.75
N LEU A 190 5.66 -30.97 -1.53
CA LEU A 190 7.04 -31.44 -1.39
C LEU A 190 7.86 -31.22 -2.67
N GLN A 191 7.25 -31.41 -3.85
CA GLN A 191 7.89 -31.14 -5.15
C GLN A 191 8.19 -29.65 -5.37
N LEU A 192 7.28 -28.76 -4.94
CA LEU A 192 7.50 -27.32 -5.03
C LEU A 192 8.51 -26.83 -3.99
N ILE A 193 8.47 -27.39 -2.78
CA ILE A 193 9.44 -27.14 -1.71
C ILE A 193 10.84 -27.56 -2.17
N SER A 194 11.02 -28.76 -2.74
CA SER A 194 12.34 -29.22 -3.24
C SER A 194 12.83 -28.37 -4.41
N SER A 195 11.93 -27.94 -5.30
CA SER A 195 12.23 -27.03 -6.40
C SER A 195 12.78 -25.68 -5.95
N ALA A 196 12.38 -25.18 -4.77
CA ALA A 196 12.95 -23.97 -4.18
C ALA A 196 14.43 -24.11 -3.73
N TRP A 197 15.00 -25.33 -3.76
CA TRP A 197 16.41 -25.58 -3.44
C TRP A 197 17.32 -25.74 -4.65
N ARG A 198 16.77 -25.69 -5.87
CA ARG A 198 17.54 -25.64 -7.13
C ARG A 198 18.45 -24.40 -7.21
N PRO A 199 19.45 -24.39 -8.10
CA PRO A 199 20.29 -23.22 -8.34
C PRO A 199 19.46 -21.96 -8.63
N VAL A 200 19.75 -20.86 -7.94
CA VAL A 200 18.99 -19.60 -8.11
C VAL A 200 19.00 -19.11 -9.55
N ASP A 201 20.10 -19.33 -10.29
CA ASP A 201 20.22 -18.94 -11.69
C ASP A 201 19.29 -19.76 -12.61
N GLU A 202 19.04 -21.05 -12.29
CA GLU A 202 18.02 -21.88 -12.97
C GLU A 202 16.61 -21.33 -12.69
N ILE A 203 16.32 -20.97 -11.44
CA ILE A 203 15.02 -20.40 -11.04
C ILE A 203 14.80 -19.03 -11.72
N VAL A 204 15.82 -18.16 -11.76
CA VAL A 204 15.76 -16.86 -12.46
C VAL A 204 15.54 -17.05 -13.96
N GLN A 205 16.26 -17.98 -14.59
CA GLN A 205 16.07 -18.30 -16.01
C GLN A 205 14.68 -18.89 -16.27
N PHE A 206 14.18 -19.73 -15.35
CA PHE A 206 12.87 -20.35 -15.45
C PHE A 206 11.74 -19.32 -15.31
N VAL A 207 11.79 -18.42 -14.33
CA VAL A 207 10.78 -17.36 -14.17
C VAL A 207 10.87 -16.34 -15.31
N GLY A 208 12.09 -16.06 -15.80
CA GLY A 208 12.38 -15.12 -16.89
C GLY A 208 11.85 -15.48 -18.29
N GLN A 209 11.23 -16.65 -18.47
CA GLN A 209 10.71 -17.07 -19.79
C GLN A 209 9.26 -16.63 -19.99
N PRO A 210 8.91 -16.00 -21.13
CA PRO A 210 7.53 -15.69 -21.46
C PRO A 210 6.76 -16.99 -21.76
N ARG A 211 5.65 -17.22 -21.04
CA ARG A 211 4.78 -18.40 -21.19
C ARG A 211 3.32 -17.99 -21.13
N GLN A 212 2.46 -18.73 -21.82
CA GLN A 212 1.01 -18.51 -21.83
C GLN A 212 0.24 -19.49 -20.94
N ASP A 213 0.79 -20.69 -20.70
CA ASP A 213 0.05 -21.82 -20.14
C ASP A 213 0.57 -22.34 -18.77
N VAL A 214 1.54 -21.65 -18.14
CA VAL A 214 2.13 -22.11 -16.86
C VAL A 214 1.38 -21.56 -15.65
N ASN A 215 1.25 -22.39 -14.61
CA ASN A 215 0.63 -22.03 -13.35
C ASN A 215 1.38 -20.89 -12.64
N HIS A 216 0.92 -19.64 -12.84
CA HIS A 216 1.47 -18.45 -12.18
C HIS A 216 1.41 -18.52 -10.65
N ARG A 217 0.47 -19.28 -10.07
CA ARG A 217 0.39 -19.50 -8.62
C ARG A 217 1.57 -20.35 -8.13
N ALA A 218 1.92 -21.41 -8.86
CA ALA A 218 3.08 -22.24 -8.55
C ALA A 218 4.39 -21.42 -8.66
N ILE A 219 4.52 -20.54 -9.68
CA ILE A 219 5.65 -19.61 -9.80
C ILE A 219 5.75 -18.67 -8.59
N HIS A 220 4.64 -18.03 -8.17
CA HIS A 220 4.66 -17.16 -7.00
C HIS A 220 5.02 -17.90 -5.71
N LEU A 221 4.58 -19.14 -5.55
CA LEU A 221 4.90 -19.98 -4.40
C LEU A 221 6.36 -20.47 -4.41
N LEU A 222 6.92 -20.82 -5.57
CA LEU A 222 8.35 -21.10 -5.74
C LEU A 222 9.20 -19.89 -5.31
N VAL A 223 8.87 -18.71 -5.82
CA VAL A 223 9.53 -17.43 -5.48
C VAL A 223 9.40 -17.10 -3.99
N LEU A 224 8.22 -17.32 -3.40
CA LEU A 224 7.95 -17.15 -1.97
C LEU A 224 8.82 -18.09 -1.11
N PHE A 225 8.87 -19.38 -1.46
CA PHE A 225 9.67 -20.38 -0.75
C PHE A 225 11.17 -20.08 -0.79
N VAL A 226 11.71 -19.70 -1.96
CA VAL A 226 13.10 -19.23 -2.08
C VAL A 226 13.32 -18.00 -1.18
N ALA A 227 12.43 -17.01 -1.24
CA ALA A 227 12.56 -15.76 -0.49
C ALA A 227 12.47 -15.93 1.03
N LEU A 228 11.76 -16.96 1.52
CA LEU A 228 11.61 -17.26 2.95
C LEU A 228 12.74 -18.13 3.51
N TRP A 229 13.14 -19.20 2.79
CA TRP A 229 13.92 -20.28 3.41
C TRP A 229 15.40 -20.27 3.03
N ARG A 230 15.75 -19.85 1.80
CA ARG A 230 17.14 -19.78 1.32
C ARG A 230 17.92 -18.67 2.01
N PRO A 231 19.26 -18.74 2.13
CA PRO A 231 20.05 -17.67 2.73
C PRO A 231 19.83 -16.31 2.03
N VAL A 232 19.93 -15.20 2.78
CA VAL A 232 19.71 -13.83 2.26
C VAL A 232 20.51 -13.52 0.98
N ARG A 233 21.72 -14.08 0.84
CA ARG A 233 22.54 -13.97 -0.39
C ARG A 233 21.81 -14.47 -1.65
N ASP A 234 21.09 -15.57 -1.53
CA ASP A 234 20.35 -16.18 -2.64
C ASP A 234 19.05 -15.42 -2.92
N VAL A 235 18.38 -14.91 -1.88
CA VAL A 235 17.22 -14.00 -2.01
C VAL A 235 17.59 -12.74 -2.80
N VAL A 236 18.75 -12.14 -2.50
CA VAL A 236 19.25 -10.94 -3.20
C VAL A 236 19.63 -11.25 -4.65
N ARG A 237 20.18 -12.44 -4.94
CA ARG A 237 20.44 -12.91 -6.30
C ARG A 237 19.16 -13.10 -7.10
N LEU A 238 18.16 -13.79 -6.52
CA LEU A 238 16.84 -13.97 -7.13
C LEU A 238 16.22 -12.61 -7.46
N LEU A 239 16.18 -11.70 -6.48
CA LEU A 239 15.63 -10.35 -6.66
C LEU A 239 16.34 -9.58 -7.78
N TYR A 240 17.66 -9.66 -7.87
CA TYR A 240 18.41 -8.97 -8.94
C TYR A 240 18.10 -9.57 -10.31
N GLY A 241 18.08 -10.90 -10.42
CA GLY A 241 17.74 -11.60 -11.66
C GLY A 241 16.32 -11.30 -12.15
N LEU A 242 15.33 -11.35 -11.25
CA LEU A 242 13.94 -11.01 -11.55
C LEU A 242 13.81 -9.57 -12.06
N ARG A 243 14.45 -8.60 -11.39
CA ARG A 243 14.43 -7.19 -11.80
C ARG A 243 15.09 -6.93 -13.15
N VAL A 244 16.23 -7.56 -13.43
CA VAL A 244 16.91 -7.44 -14.73
C VAL A 244 16.04 -7.98 -15.86
N ASN A 245 15.23 -9.00 -15.58
CA ASN A 245 14.28 -9.60 -16.53
C ASN A 245 12.90 -8.91 -16.54
N GLY A 246 12.66 -7.85 -15.74
CA GLY A 246 11.40 -7.10 -15.72
C GLY A 246 10.25 -7.70 -14.88
N HIS A 247 10.55 -8.68 -14.01
CA HIS A 247 9.57 -9.36 -13.16
C HIS A 247 9.30 -8.59 -11.86
N ASP A 248 8.61 -7.45 -11.99
CA ASP A 248 8.33 -6.55 -10.86
C ASP A 248 7.39 -7.16 -9.81
N VAL A 249 6.43 -8.00 -10.21
CA VAL A 249 5.47 -8.63 -9.29
C VAL A 249 6.18 -9.63 -8.39
N GLU A 250 6.93 -10.55 -8.99
CA GLU A 250 7.74 -11.55 -8.31
C GLU A 250 8.82 -10.88 -7.45
N SER A 251 9.44 -9.80 -7.95
CA SER A 251 10.37 -8.97 -7.16
C SER A 251 9.74 -8.39 -5.90
N ARG A 252 8.46 -7.97 -5.94
CA ARG A 252 7.72 -7.53 -4.74
C ARG A 252 7.38 -8.70 -3.83
N VAL A 253 6.99 -9.86 -4.37
CA VAL A 253 6.80 -11.09 -3.57
C VAL A 253 8.07 -11.42 -2.78
N VAL A 254 9.25 -11.39 -3.41
CA VAL A 254 10.54 -11.61 -2.72
C VAL A 254 10.77 -10.63 -1.57
N LEU A 255 10.49 -9.34 -1.75
CA LEU A 255 10.72 -8.31 -0.75
C LEU A 255 9.77 -8.42 0.45
N HIS A 256 8.48 -8.66 0.19
CA HIS A 256 7.48 -8.87 1.25
C HIS A 256 7.75 -10.17 2.02
N ALA A 257 8.08 -11.26 1.33
CA ALA A 257 8.51 -12.51 1.95
C ALA A 257 9.77 -12.33 2.81
N GLY A 258 10.76 -11.59 2.29
CA GLY A 258 11.97 -11.21 3.02
C GLY A 258 11.70 -10.46 4.32
N ALA A 259 10.67 -9.60 4.36
CA ALA A 259 10.25 -8.89 5.56
C ALA A 259 9.61 -9.79 6.64
N CYS A 260 9.06 -10.95 6.27
CA CYS A 260 8.48 -11.93 7.20
C CYS A 260 9.52 -12.78 7.96
N ARG A 261 10.80 -12.72 7.57
CA ARG A 261 11.90 -13.54 8.11
C ARG A 261 12.30 -13.18 9.54
N SER A 262 13.33 -13.83 10.08
CA SER A 262 13.90 -13.45 11.37
C SER A 262 14.50 -12.04 11.33
N ILE A 263 14.62 -11.41 12.51
CA ILE A 263 15.03 -10.01 12.65
C ILE A 263 16.45 -9.79 12.11
N ALA A 264 17.36 -10.73 12.37
CA ALA A 264 18.72 -10.69 11.83
C ALA A 264 18.74 -10.80 10.28
N GLU A 265 17.93 -11.69 9.70
CA GLU A 265 17.86 -11.85 8.25
C GLU A 265 17.24 -10.64 7.54
N VAL A 266 16.24 -9.99 8.15
CA VAL A 266 15.68 -8.72 7.68
C VAL A 266 16.75 -7.64 7.68
N VAL A 267 17.52 -7.51 8.76
CA VAL A 267 18.62 -6.55 8.88
C VAL A 267 19.68 -6.79 7.79
N ASP A 268 20.04 -8.05 7.53
CA ASP A 268 21.02 -8.38 6.50
C ASP A 268 20.49 -8.20 5.06
N LEU A 269 19.19 -8.43 4.84
CA LEU A 269 18.52 -8.13 3.57
C LEU A 269 18.54 -6.61 3.32
N VAL A 270 18.17 -5.79 4.30
CA VAL A 270 18.21 -4.33 4.20
C VAL A 270 19.63 -3.83 3.90
N LYS A 271 20.66 -4.34 4.60
CA LYS A 271 22.07 -4.02 4.30
C LYS A 271 22.46 -4.40 2.86
N ALA A 272 22.01 -5.55 2.36
CA ALA A 272 22.31 -5.98 0.99
C ALA A 272 21.60 -5.12 -0.07
N LEU A 273 20.38 -4.66 0.21
CA LEU A 273 19.65 -3.70 -0.62
C LEU A 273 20.31 -2.31 -0.62
N GLN A 274 20.81 -1.85 0.53
CA GLN A 274 21.59 -0.60 0.63
C GLN A 274 22.87 -0.65 -0.22
N ARG A 275 23.65 -1.75 -0.13
CA ARG A 275 24.88 -1.92 -0.93
C ARG A 275 24.64 -1.97 -2.43
N SER A 276 23.44 -2.36 -2.87
CA SER A 276 23.04 -2.39 -4.28
C SER A 276 22.30 -1.13 -4.75
N GLY A 277 22.21 -0.08 -3.91
CA GLY A 277 21.51 1.16 -4.24
C GLY A 277 19.99 1.03 -4.34
N GLY A 278 19.42 -0.08 -3.85
CA GLY A 278 18.04 -0.49 -4.08
C GLY A 278 17.01 0.24 -3.21
N ASN A 279 16.99 1.58 -3.19
CA ASN A 279 16.08 2.39 -2.35
C ASN A 279 14.60 1.97 -2.49
N GLY A 280 14.13 1.70 -3.71
CA GLY A 280 12.77 1.18 -3.93
C GLY A 280 12.54 -0.18 -3.26
N GLY A 281 13.55 -1.07 -3.25
CA GLY A 281 13.46 -2.35 -2.53
C GLY A 281 13.41 -2.18 -1.01
N ILE A 282 14.20 -1.25 -0.46
CA ILE A 282 14.16 -0.92 0.97
C ILE A 282 12.75 -0.42 1.35
N ARG A 283 12.14 0.43 0.52
CA ARG A 283 10.78 0.94 0.72
C ARG A 283 9.75 -0.18 0.80
N GLU A 284 9.72 -1.13 -0.15
CA GLU A 284 8.78 -2.26 -0.10
C GLU A 284 9.00 -3.14 1.15
N VAL A 285 10.26 -3.39 1.55
CA VAL A 285 10.55 -4.12 2.81
C VAL A 285 10.03 -3.36 4.03
N CYS A 286 10.22 -2.04 4.10
CA CYS A 286 9.70 -1.21 5.19
C CYS A 286 8.16 -1.27 5.27
N MET A 287 7.47 -1.14 4.12
CA MET A 287 6.00 -1.25 4.06
C MET A 287 5.47 -2.65 4.38
N ALA A 288 6.25 -3.70 4.14
CA ALA A 288 5.90 -5.06 4.55
C ALA A 288 6.15 -5.28 6.06
N LEU A 289 7.20 -4.67 6.63
CA LEU A 289 7.52 -4.77 8.06
C LEU A 289 6.45 -4.15 8.96
N THR A 290 5.79 -3.04 8.57
CA THR A 290 4.72 -2.41 9.37
C THR A 290 3.48 -3.29 9.55
N ARG A 291 3.38 -4.41 8.81
CA ARG A 291 2.34 -5.44 8.96
C ARG A 291 2.64 -6.45 10.07
N ARG A 292 3.84 -6.41 10.67
CA ARG A 292 4.24 -7.26 11.79
C ARG A 292 3.80 -6.65 13.14
N PRO A 293 3.73 -7.46 14.23
CA PRO A 293 3.59 -6.94 15.58
C PRO A 293 4.61 -5.84 15.87
N LEU A 294 4.16 -4.75 16.50
CA LEU A 294 4.93 -3.54 16.76
C LEU A 294 6.31 -3.80 17.39
N GLN A 295 6.38 -4.73 18.34
CA GLN A 295 7.63 -5.12 19.00
C GLN A 295 8.69 -5.62 18.01
N ASN A 296 8.28 -6.42 17.00
CA ASN A 296 9.20 -6.90 15.97
C ASN A 296 9.71 -5.76 15.08
N VAL A 297 8.87 -4.76 14.80
CA VAL A 297 9.26 -3.57 14.02
C VAL A 297 10.29 -2.75 14.80
N LEU A 298 10.04 -2.51 16.09
CA LEU A 298 10.92 -1.73 16.97
C LEU A 298 12.26 -2.42 17.26
N GLU A 299 12.28 -3.76 17.32
CA GLU A 299 13.49 -4.58 17.43
C GLU A 299 14.32 -4.51 16.13
N VAL A 300 13.70 -4.61 14.94
CA VAL A 300 14.39 -4.40 13.65
C VAL A 300 14.98 -3.00 13.54
N VAL A 301 14.23 -1.97 13.96
CA VAL A 301 14.72 -0.58 14.03
C VAL A 301 15.98 -0.49 14.92
N ARG A 302 15.95 -1.10 16.11
CA ARG A 302 17.10 -1.12 17.03
C ARG A 302 18.32 -1.81 16.41
N GLU A 303 18.15 -2.98 15.80
CA GLU A 303 19.26 -3.72 15.19
C GLU A 303 19.83 -3.03 13.95
N LEU A 304 19.00 -2.31 13.18
CA LEU A 304 19.48 -1.44 12.10
C LEU A 304 20.30 -0.26 12.63
N ARG A 305 19.88 0.38 13.73
CA ARG A 305 20.67 1.44 14.40
C ARG A 305 22.02 0.90 14.88
N ASN A 306 22.02 -0.22 15.61
CA ASN A 306 23.22 -0.91 16.09
C ASN A 306 24.20 -1.25 14.95
N ALA A 307 23.66 -1.56 13.76
CA ALA A 307 24.43 -1.85 12.56
C ALA A 307 24.75 -0.63 11.67
N ASN A 308 24.65 0.60 12.19
CA ASN A 308 24.87 1.88 11.49
C ASN A 308 23.99 2.10 10.24
N SER A 309 22.87 1.40 10.12
CA SER A 309 21.90 1.51 9.01
C SER A 309 20.78 2.51 9.33
N GLY A 310 21.13 3.65 9.93
CA GLY A 310 20.19 4.64 10.47
C GLY A 310 19.07 5.04 9.52
N ALA A 311 19.40 5.47 8.29
CA ALA A 311 18.41 5.89 7.31
C ALA A 311 17.35 4.82 6.96
N ALA A 312 17.66 3.53 7.10
CA ALA A 312 16.67 2.46 6.93
C ALA A 312 15.77 2.32 8.17
N ALA A 313 16.32 2.48 9.37
CA ALA A 313 15.54 2.57 10.61
C ALA A 313 14.56 3.77 10.58
N ASP A 314 15.04 4.93 10.11
CA ASP A 314 14.22 6.13 9.87
C ASP A 314 13.12 5.89 8.83
N SER A 315 13.41 5.11 7.78
CA SER A 315 12.43 4.73 6.75
C SER A 315 11.34 3.80 7.31
N ILE A 316 11.69 2.83 8.17
CA ILE A 316 10.72 1.95 8.83
C ILE A 316 9.80 2.78 9.75
N LEU A 317 10.37 3.65 10.58
CA LEU A 317 9.59 4.51 11.48
C LEU A 317 8.70 5.49 10.70
N TRP A 318 9.17 6.01 9.56
CA TRP A 318 8.35 6.82 8.64
C TRP A 318 7.14 6.04 8.14
N HIS A 319 7.34 4.83 7.61
CA HIS A 319 6.23 4.00 7.14
C HIS A 319 5.30 3.53 8.28
N ALA A 320 5.82 3.32 9.49
CA ALA A 320 5.01 3.00 10.67
C ALA A 320 4.12 4.18 11.09
N ALA A 321 4.64 5.42 11.01
CA ALA A 321 3.90 6.65 11.25
C ALA A 321 2.75 6.88 10.26
N TRP A 322 2.78 6.20 9.11
CA TRP A 322 1.76 6.23 8.06
C TRP A 322 0.79 5.03 8.11
N GLY A 323 0.85 4.20 9.16
CA GLY A 323 -0.12 3.12 9.42
C GLY A 323 -1.50 3.62 9.85
N PRO A 324 -2.40 2.76 10.37
CA PRO A 324 -3.67 3.19 10.93
C PRO A 324 -3.49 4.22 12.06
N VAL A 325 -4.30 5.29 12.04
CA VAL A 325 -4.21 6.42 12.99
C VAL A 325 -4.22 5.96 14.45
N ASP A 326 -5.10 5.01 14.78
CA ASP A 326 -5.26 4.47 16.14
C ASP A 326 -4.03 3.71 16.67
N GLY A 327 -3.11 3.27 15.79
CA GLY A 327 -1.87 2.60 16.17
C GLY A 327 -0.76 3.57 16.59
N ILE A 328 -0.83 4.84 16.19
CA ILE A 328 0.23 5.84 16.43
C ILE A 328 0.38 6.21 17.91
N PRO A 329 -0.70 6.40 18.72
CA PRO A 329 -0.56 6.61 20.16
C PRO A 329 0.16 5.45 20.87
N THR A 330 -0.06 4.20 20.44
CA THR A 330 0.62 3.01 20.99
C THR A 330 2.09 3.00 20.59
N LEU A 331 2.42 3.25 19.32
CA LEU A 331 3.81 3.39 18.84
C LEU A 331 4.58 4.45 19.63
N LEU A 332 4.00 5.65 19.80
CA LEU A 332 4.61 6.74 20.56
C LEU A 332 4.74 6.43 22.06
N ALA A 333 3.78 5.71 22.65
CA ALA A 333 3.87 5.27 24.04
C ALA A 333 5.03 4.29 24.24
N VAL A 334 5.09 3.22 23.45
CA VAL A 334 6.16 2.19 23.57
C VAL A 334 7.54 2.81 23.36
N LEU A 335 7.71 3.69 22.36
CA LEU A 335 8.99 4.37 22.14
C LEU A 335 9.42 5.21 23.35
N ARG A 336 8.50 5.95 23.98
CA ARG A 336 8.81 6.77 25.17
C ARG A 336 9.03 5.94 26.42
N ASP A 337 8.26 4.88 26.62
CA ASP A 337 8.42 3.95 27.75
C ASP A 337 9.77 3.19 27.66
N GLU A 338 10.29 2.98 26.45
CA GLU A 338 11.65 2.48 26.17
C GLU A 338 12.76 3.56 26.21
N GLY A 339 12.43 4.84 26.42
CA GLY A 339 13.38 5.96 26.43
C GLY A 339 13.92 6.37 25.05
N ARG A 340 13.24 6.00 23.97
CA ARG A 340 13.63 6.22 22.56
C ARG A 340 13.07 7.54 22.02
N ASP A 341 13.26 8.63 22.76
CA ASP A 341 12.62 9.92 22.48
C ASP A 341 12.91 10.48 21.07
N GLN A 342 14.12 10.29 20.55
CA GLN A 342 14.49 10.70 19.18
C GLN A 342 13.67 9.96 18.10
N GLU A 343 13.34 8.70 18.34
CA GLU A 343 12.52 7.90 17.43
C GLU A 343 11.04 8.27 17.54
N ALA A 344 10.57 8.61 18.75
CA ALA A 344 9.23 9.17 18.94
C ALA A 344 9.09 10.55 18.25
N GLU A 345 10.11 11.40 18.31
CA GLU A 345 10.17 12.68 17.58
C GLU A 345 10.15 12.45 16.05
N HIS A 346 10.88 11.45 15.55
CA HIS A 346 10.86 11.11 14.12
C HIS A 346 9.50 10.58 13.66
N VAL A 347 8.81 9.76 14.47
CA VAL A 347 7.43 9.32 14.21
C VAL A 347 6.46 10.50 14.19
N VAL A 348 6.56 11.45 15.13
CA VAL A 348 5.75 12.68 15.11
C VAL A 348 5.99 13.48 13.83
N LYS A 349 7.26 13.71 13.47
CA LYS A 349 7.62 14.42 12.23
C LYS A 349 7.07 13.72 10.99
N ALA A 350 7.16 12.39 10.91
CA ALA A 350 6.63 11.62 9.79
C ALA A 350 5.09 11.65 9.72
N ALA A 351 4.40 11.64 10.87
CA ALA A 351 2.95 11.70 10.96
C ALA A 351 2.37 13.07 10.52
N ALA A 352 3.15 14.14 10.64
CA ALA A 352 2.77 15.48 10.20
C ALA A 352 2.71 15.67 8.66
N TRP A 353 3.17 14.67 7.88
CA TRP A 353 3.10 14.68 6.40
C TRP A 353 1.94 13.83 5.84
N ARG A 354 1.05 13.34 6.70
CA ARG A 354 -0.16 12.61 6.29
C ARG A 354 -1.20 13.56 5.69
N SER A 355 -2.37 13.06 5.27
CA SER A 355 -3.46 13.94 4.81
C SER A 355 -3.92 14.88 5.95
N ALA A 356 -4.46 16.06 5.62
CA ALA A 356 -4.94 17.01 6.64
C ALA A 356 -6.04 16.39 7.53
N ARG A 357 -6.84 15.47 6.96
CA ARG A 357 -7.84 14.68 7.66
C ARG A 357 -7.20 13.66 8.62
N ASP A 358 -6.20 12.91 8.15
CA ASP A 358 -5.45 11.96 8.99
C ASP A 358 -4.77 12.66 10.17
N VAL A 359 -4.19 13.84 9.94
CA VAL A 359 -3.55 14.65 10.98
C VAL A 359 -4.58 15.13 12.00
N PHE A 360 -5.74 15.63 11.55
CA PHE A 360 -6.85 16.01 12.43
C PHE A 360 -7.34 14.82 13.28
N ASP A 361 -7.63 13.68 12.64
CA ASP A 361 -8.10 12.48 13.32
C ASP A 361 -7.04 11.95 14.31
N LEU A 362 -5.74 12.03 13.96
CA LEU A 362 -4.63 11.68 14.85
C LEU A 362 -4.52 12.61 16.07
N VAL A 363 -4.66 13.92 15.88
CA VAL A 363 -4.63 14.91 16.97
C VAL A 363 -5.79 14.63 17.95
N GLU A 364 -7.00 14.38 17.45
CA GLU A 364 -8.16 14.01 18.27
C GLU A 364 -7.91 12.69 19.02
N THR A 365 -7.44 11.63 18.35
CA THR A 365 -7.15 10.34 19.00
C THR A 365 -6.04 10.47 20.06
N LEU A 366 -5.00 11.28 19.82
CA LEU A 366 -3.96 11.56 20.83
C LEU A 366 -4.52 12.33 22.03
N ARG A 367 -5.40 13.32 21.83
CA ARG A 367 -6.07 14.04 22.93
C ARG A 367 -7.00 13.12 23.72
N GLN A 368 -7.78 12.27 23.06
CA GLN A 368 -8.65 11.27 23.69
C GLN A 368 -7.85 10.26 24.54
N ALA A 369 -6.65 9.87 24.08
CA ALA A 369 -5.70 9.06 24.84
C ALA A 369 -4.95 9.83 25.95
N GLY A 370 -5.31 11.09 26.22
CA GLY A 370 -4.66 11.95 27.23
C GLY A 370 -3.25 12.42 26.85
N ARG A 371 -2.79 12.18 25.62
CA ARG A 371 -1.45 12.49 25.13
C ARG A 371 -1.35 13.90 24.54
N ASN A 372 -1.89 14.91 25.24
CA ASN A 372 -1.98 16.30 24.77
C ASN A 372 -0.66 16.85 24.20
N GLY A 373 0.46 16.68 24.91
CA GLY A 373 1.77 17.15 24.43
C GLY A 373 2.26 16.45 23.16
N ALA A 374 1.81 15.22 22.86
CA ALA A 374 2.11 14.57 21.58
C ALA A 374 1.20 15.11 20.46
N ALA A 375 -0.07 15.41 20.76
CA ALA A 375 -0.98 16.05 19.82
C ALA A 375 -0.49 17.46 19.42
N ASP A 376 -0.04 18.23 20.41
CA ASP A 376 0.53 19.57 20.19
C ASP A 376 1.85 19.47 19.38
N GLN A 377 2.72 18.50 19.68
CA GLN A 377 3.93 18.24 18.89
C GLN A 377 3.67 17.82 17.42
N VAL A 378 2.54 17.14 17.14
CA VAL A 378 2.13 16.84 15.76
C VAL A 378 1.73 18.14 15.04
N LEU A 379 0.94 19.00 15.67
CA LEU A 379 0.58 20.31 15.11
C LEU A 379 1.84 21.18 14.87
N ASP A 380 2.77 21.23 15.83
CA ASP A 380 4.07 21.91 15.71
C ASP A 380 5.03 21.27 14.69
N ALA A 381 4.72 20.08 14.17
CA ALA A 381 5.47 19.44 13.10
C ALA A 381 4.85 19.71 11.71
N VAL A 382 3.55 19.99 11.64
CA VAL A 382 2.84 20.33 10.39
C VAL A 382 3.30 21.67 9.82
N THR A 383 3.75 22.60 10.65
CA THR A 383 4.28 23.91 10.21
C THR A 383 5.44 23.80 9.22
N ARG A 384 6.15 22.66 9.22
CA ARG A 384 7.28 22.33 8.33
C ARG A 384 6.85 21.57 7.06
N ALA A 385 5.56 21.32 6.88
CA ALA A 385 4.99 20.77 5.66
C ALA A 385 4.75 21.89 4.63
N PRO A 386 4.47 21.58 3.35
CA PRO A 386 4.17 22.59 2.33
C PRO A 386 2.98 23.47 2.73
N ALA A 387 3.05 24.77 2.42
CA ALA A 387 2.04 25.74 2.86
C ALA A 387 0.59 25.35 2.49
N GLU A 388 0.38 24.75 1.31
CA GLU A 388 -0.91 24.20 0.86
C GLU A 388 -1.50 23.22 1.89
N HIS A 389 -0.68 22.30 2.40
CA HIS A 389 -1.09 21.30 3.39
C HIS A 389 -1.44 21.93 4.75
N VAL A 390 -0.68 22.94 5.17
CA VAL A 390 -0.98 23.71 6.40
C VAL A 390 -2.31 24.46 6.24
N VAL A 391 -2.57 25.04 5.07
CA VAL A 391 -3.84 25.72 4.76
C VAL A 391 -5.02 24.74 4.76
N GLU A 392 -4.88 23.54 4.18
CA GLU A 392 -5.91 22.48 4.25
C GLU A 392 -6.27 22.13 5.70
N LEU A 393 -5.26 21.92 6.55
CA LEU A 393 -5.48 21.63 7.97
C LEU A 393 -6.13 22.80 8.71
N VAL A 394 -5.71 24.04 8.46
CA VAL A 394 -6.35 25.25 9.02
C VAL A 394 -7.83 25.31 8.63
N LEU A 395 -8.16 25.10 7.35
CA LEU A 395 -9.54 25.12 6.86
C LEU A 395 -10.38 24.02 7.53
N LEU A 396 -9.84 22.80 7.64
CA LEU A 396 -10.51 21.68 8.31
C LEU A 396 -10.74 21.96 9.80
N LEU A 397 -9.73 22.45 10.52
CA LEU A 397 -9.83 22.81 11.94
C LEU A 397 -10.88 23.89 12.18
N ARG A 398 -10.90 24.95 11.35
CA ARG A 398 -11.95 26.00 11.43
C ARG A 398 -13.33 25.44 11.14
N TRP A 399 -13.48 24.59 10.12
CA TRP A 399 -14.76 23.94 9.81
C TRP A 399 -15.26 23.05 10.96
N ARG A 400 -14.35 22.44 11.73
CA ARG A 400 -14.63 21.67 12.97
C ARG A 400 -14.74 22.52 14.24
N GLY A 401 -14.64 23.85 14.15
CA GLY A 401 -14.72 24.77 15.29
C GLY A 401 -13.53 24.71 16.26
N ARG A 402 -12.35 24.27 15.79
CA ARG A 402 -11.11 24.16 16.58
C ARG A 402 -10.25 25.42 16.50
N ASP A 403 -10.85 26.60 16.70
CA ASP A 403 -10.15 27.89 16.55
C ASP A 403 -8.93 28.04 17.49
N GLU A 404 -8.93 27.42 18.67
CA GLU A 404 -7.77 27.38 19.58
C GLU A 404 -6.58 26.58 19.04
N GLU A 405 -6.82 25.58 18.18
CA GLU A 405 -5.76 24.78 17.55
C GLU A 405 -5.22 25.52 16.32
N VAL A 406 -6.09 26.21 15.58
CA VAL A 406 -5.68 27.12 14.50
C VAL A 406 -4.79 28.25 15.05
N ALA A 407 -5.19 28.88 16.15
CA ALA A 407 -4.40 29.93 16.80
C ALA A 407 -3.02 29.41 17.27
N ARG A 408 -2.95 28.18 17.80
CA ARG A 408 -1.68 27.54 18.18
C ARG A 408 -0.81 27.21 16.96
N LEU A 409 -1.37 26.59 15.92
CA LEU A 409 -0.66 26.23 14.69
C LEU A 409 -0.06 27.48 14.01
N LEU A 410 -0.82 28.57 13.92
CA LEU A 410 -0.33 29.84 13.38
C LEU A 410 0.74 30.49 14.27
N ALA A 411 0.58 30.47 15.60
CA ALA A 411 1.60 30.96 16.52
C ALA A 411 2.92 30.16 16.42
N SER A 412 2.82 28.84 16.20
CA SER A 412 3.95 27.94 16.00
C SER A 412 4.67 28.25 14.67
N ALA A 413 3.95 28.33 13.55
CA ALA A 413 4.49 28.73 12.26
C ALA A 413 5.14 30.14 12.28
N ARG A 414 4.55 31.07 13.02
CA ARG A 414 5.12 32.42 13.24
C ARG A 414 6.46 32.37 13.98
N SER A 415 6.66 31.39 14.87
CA SER A 415 7.88 31.25 15.67
C SER A 415 9.06 30.64 14.91
N GLU A 416 8.81 29.81 13.88
CA GLU A 416 9.86 29.25 13.03
C GLU A 416 10.43 30.29 12.05
N GLY A 417 9.58 31.16 11.51
CA GLY A 417 9.98 32.33 10.72
C GLY A 417 10.53 32.03 9.32
N GLY A 418 11.06 33.07 8.66
CA GLY A 418 11.69 32.95 7.33
C GLY A 418 10.71 32.93 6.15
N GLN A 419 11.23 32.56 4.98
CA GLN A 419 10.51 32.63 3.70
C GLN A 419 9.25 31.75 3.65
N GLU A 420 9.25 30.63 4.36
CA GLU A 420 8.12 29.70 4.44
C GLU A 420 6.91 30.33 5.16
N ARG A 421 7.15 31.19 6.16
CA ARG A 421 6.10 31.96 6.86
C ARG A 421 5.35 32.90 5.92
N ASP A 422 6.08 33.61 5.05
CA ASP A 422 5.49 34.58 4.14
C ASP A 422 4.72 33.87 2.99
N VAL A 423 5.24 32.73 2.49
CA VAL A 423 4.51 31.85 1.56
C VAL A 423 3.21 31.31 2.18
N LEU A 424 3.24 30.91 3.47
CA LEU A 424 2.03 30.50 4.18
C LEU A 424 1.03 31.64 4.37
N ALA A 425 1.49 32.86 4.67
CA ALA A 425 0.63 34.04 4.77
C ALA A 425 -0.05 34.35 3.43
N ASP A 426 0.68 34.30 2.31
CA ASP A 426 0.14 34.52 0.98
C ASP A 426 -0.87 33.42 0.57
N ALA A 427 -0.59 32.16 0.94
CA ALA A 427 -1.52 31.04 0.73
C ALA A 427 -2.82 31.21 1.54
N LEU A 428 -2.73 31.62 2.82
CA LEU A 428 -3.89 31.94 3.66
C LEU A 428 -4.72 33.11 3.11
N ASP A 429 -4.07 34.17 2.62
CA ASP A 429 -4.76 35.28 1.94
C ASP A 429 -5.54 34.79 0.72
N SER A 430 -4.95 33.90 -0.09
CA SER A 430 -5.56 33.39 -1.33
C SER A 430 -6.87 32.60 -1.10
N VAL A 431 -7.01 31.93 0.04
CA VAL A 431 -8.22 31.19 0.44
C VAL A 431 -9.18 32.03 1.31
N GLY A 432 -8.94 33.34 1.45
CA GLY A 432 -9.83 34.25 2.17
C GLY A 432 -9.67 34.22 3.69
N LEU A 433 -8.48 33.90 4.21
CA LEU A 433 -8.16 33.87 5.63
C LEU A 433 -7.29 35.07 6.05
N GLN A 434 -7.67 36.29 5.66
CA GLN A 434 -6.81 37.49 5.80
C GLN A 434 -6.35 37.73 7.25
N THR A 435 -7.23 37.57 8.24
CA THR A 435 -6.85 37.74 9.66
C THR A 435 -5.81 36.72 10.12
N ALA A 436 -5.79 35.52 9.54
CA ALA A 436 -4.76 34.52 9.82
C ALA A 436 -3.43 34.88 9.14
N ALA A 437 -3.47 35.32 7.87
CA ALA A 437 -2.30 35.81 7.14
C ALA A 437 -1.66 37.04 7.83
N GLU A 438 -2.46 38.00 8.27
CA GLU A 438 -2.02 39.13 9.10
C GLU A 438 -1.33 38.65 10.38
N SER A 439 -1.91 37.67 11.09
CA SER A 439 -1.33 37.14 12.34
C SER A 439 0.02 36.44 12.19
N LEU A 440 0.37 36.03 10.96
CA LEU A 440 1.71 35.53 10.64
C LEU A 440 2.68 36.65 10.30
N ARG A 441 2.23 37.74 9.66
CA ARG A 441 3.10 38.84 9.19
C ARG A 441 3.60 39.73 10.34
N TRP A 442 2.75 40.02 11.33
CA TRP A 442 3.06 40.77 12.57
C TRP A 442 3.43 39.85 13.73
#